data_AF-A0A5M5ZXZ4-F1
#
_entry.id   AF-A0A5M5ZXZ4-F1
#
_cell.length_a   1.000
_cell.length_b   1.000
_cell.length_c   1.000
_cell.angle_alpha   90.00
_cell.angle_beta   90.00
_cell.angle_gamma   90.00
#
_symmetry.space_group_name_H-M   'P 1'
#
loop_
_entity.id
_entity.type
_entity.pdbx_description
1 polymer ?
#
loop_
_entity_poly.entity_id
_entity_poly.type
_entity_poly.pdbx_seq_one_letter_code
_entity_poly.pdbx_strand_id
1 'polypeptide(L)'
;MDEKIKSTVHKIKLLAEQNPEFYQEMQKLFGKTASASDVNMNLNIFSDIAAIRSALEIRANASITYSFVQNPRLRDQLIIDNLRMENAALNLQDPEADRFYVFCVNAFYQVENILNYFYHTVFPEVESLLKEIEDATQDEKNDFRFRRTGKEQNVGSIPIAHKLNAFFNSYLPEEGSLKWSIGTLRQVRNEGEHRCDIIRQEKDENNNLYKFFKSKTFNYVRIDLIKFVNAIEYKLKNPDTEEKIESVIKSKLPSACYVLLREKSVLLPNKLYAKIKHLDNGAKITLTITGNKINDVNEL
;
A
#
# COMPACT_ATOMS: atom_id res chain seq x y z
N MET A 1 10.96 1.44 -57.68
CA MET A 1 12.19 0.61 -57.61
C MET A 1 12.28 -0.14 -58.92
N ASP A 2 13.36 0.06 -59.68
CA ASP A 2 13.56 -0.50 -61.02
C ASP A 2 13.39 -2.05 -60.99
N GLU A 3 12.58 -2.58 -61.90
CA GLU A 3 12.26 -4.02 -61.95
C GLU A 3 13.52 -4.88 -62.17
N LYS A 4 14.55 -4.32 -62.81
CA LYS A 4 15.87 -4.99 -62.90
C LYS A 4 16.54 -5.14 -61.54
N ILE A 5 16.41 -4.13 -60.66
CA ILE A 5 17.02 -4.17 -59.32
C ILE A 5 16.30 -5.20 -58.45
N LYS A 6 14.96 -5.24 -58.47
CA LYS A 6 14.20 -6.28 -57.74
C LYS A 6 14.55 -7.69 -58.20
N SER A 7 14.62 -7.91 -59.51
CA SER A 7 15.02 -9.19 -60.09
C SER A 7 16.42 -9.61 -59.65
N THR A 8 17.34 -8.65 -59.58
CA THR A 8 18.74 -8.92 -59.18
C THR A 8 18.84 -9.27 -57.69
N VAL A 9 18.15 -8.53 -56.81
CA VAL A 9 18.09 -8.84 -55.37
C VAL A 9 17.48 -10.21 -55.11
N HIS A 10 16.45 -10.59 -55.87
CA HIS A 10 15.84 -11.91 -55.74
C HIS A 10 16.78 -13.05 -56.15
N LYS A 11 17.56 -12.86 -57.24
CA LYS A 11 18.59 -13.83 -57.66
C LYS A 11 19.71 -13.97 -56.63
N ILE A 12 20.17 -12.88 -56.03
CA ILE A 12 21.19 -12.90 -54.97
C ILE A 12 20.67 -13.68 -53.76
N LYS A 13 19.40 -13.50 -53.39
CA LYS A 13 18.78 -14.25 -52.28
C LYS A 13 18.76 -15.75 -52.57
N LEU A 14 18.32 -16.16 -53.76
CA LEU A 14 18.28 -17.57 -54.17
C LEU A 14 19.68 -18.20 -54.19
N LEU A 15 20.69 -17.48 -54.70
CA LEU A 15 22.08 -17.94 -54.70
C LEU A 15 22.63 -18.14 -53.29
N ALA A 16 22.24 -17.28 -52.35
CA ALA A 16 22.67 -17.36 -50.96
C ALA A 16 21.98 -18.50 -50.18
N GLU A 17 20.76 -18.86 -50.54
CA GLU A 17 20.06 -20.03 -49.96
C GLU A 17 20.63 -21.35 -50.49
N GLN A 18 21.13 -21.38 -51.73
CA GLN A 18 21.63 -22.59 -52.37
C GLN A 18 23.12 -22.85 -52.14
N ASN A 19 23.92 -21.81 -51.86
CA ASN A 19 25.36 -21.94 -51.63
C ASN A 19 25.76 -21.30 -50.29
N PRO A 20 26.05 -22.12 -49.26
CA PRO A 20 26.44 -21.65 -47.93
C PRO A 20 27.72 -20.81 -47.92
N GLU A 21 28.66 -21.11 -48.82
CA GLU A 21 29.95 -20.41 -48.94
C GLU A 21 29.76 -19.01 -49.51
N PHE A 22 28.86 -18.87 -50.50
CA PHE A 22 28.44 -17.58 -51.04
C PHE A 22 27.71 -16.73 -49.99
N TYR A 23 26.85 -17.34 -49.16
CA TYR A 23 26.18 -16.64 -48.05
C TYR A 23 27.18 -16.12 -47.01
N GLN A 24 28.19 -16.92 -46.66
CA GLN A 24 29.23 -16.51 -45.72
C GLN A 24 30.07 -15.34 -46.25
N GLU A 25 30.46 -15.35 -47.53
CA GLU A 25 31.18 -14.21 -48.12
C GLU A 25 30.29 -12.97 -48.26
N MET A 26 29.01 -13.13 -48.61
CA MET A 26 28.04 -12.02 -48.59
C MET A 26 27.91 -11.41 -47.19
N GLN A 27 27.86 -12.23 -46.13
CA GLN A 27 27.84 -11.74 -44.76
C GLN A 27 29.16 -11.06 -44.36
N LYS A 28 30.31 -11.48 -44.88
CA LYS A 28 31.58 -10.77 -44.62
C LYS A 28 31.66 -9.43 -45.35
N LEU A 29 31.18 -9.37 -46.60
CA LEU A 29 31.21 -8.17 -47.45
C LEU A 29 30.18 -7.11 -47.02
N PHE A 30 28.99 -7.52 -46.60
CA PHE A 30 27.87 -6.61 -46.27
C PHE A 30 27.48 -6.60 -44.79
N GLY A 31 27.95 -7.56 -43.98
CA GLY A 31 27.51 -7.80 -42.60
C GLY A 31 28.44 -7.29 -41.50
N LYS A 32 29.19 -6.20 -41.72
CA LYS A 32 29.94 -5.52 -40.65
C LYS A 32 29.33 -4.17 -40.26
N THR A 33 28.36 -4.19 -39.35
CA THR A 33 28.16 -3.16 -38.31
C THR A 33 27.60 -3.79 -37.03
N ALA A 34 28.34 -4.73 -36.43
CA ALA A 34 28.25 -4.99 -35.00
C ALA A 34 29.60 -5.57 -34.57
N SER A 35 30.29 -4.84 -33.70
CA SER A 35 31.64 -5.20 -33.27
C SER A 35 31.56 -6.38 -32.31
N ALA A 36 32.52 -7.30 -32.36
CA ALA A 36 32.65 -8.40 -31.39
C ALA A 36 32.80 -7.91 -29.93
N SER A 37 33.04 -6.60 -29.72
CA SER A 37 32.93 -5.94 -28.41
C SER A 37 31.50 -5.94 -27.84
N ASP A 38 30.48 -5.92 -28.69
CA ASP A 38 29.09 -5.69 -28.27
C ASP A 38 28.42 -6.97 -27.77
N VAL A 39 28.82 -8.13 -28.30
CA VAL A 39 28.37 -9.45 -27.81
C VAL A 39 29.03 -9.78 -26.46
N ASN A 40 30.31 -9.42 -26.31
CA ASN A 40 31.03 -9.66 -25.05
C ASN A 40 30.62 -8.67 -23.94
N MET A 41 30.30 -7.42 -24.29
CA MET A 41 29.65 -6.48 -23.36
C MET A 41 28.27 -6.98 -22.93
N ASN A 42 27.43 -7.48 -23.85
CA ASN A 42 26.10 -7.97 -23.46
C ASN A 42 26.19 -9.20 -22.53
N LEU A 43 27.09 -10.15 -22.81
CA LEU A 43 27.30 -11.30 -21.92
C LEU A 43 27.83 -10.88 -20.54
N ASN A 44 28.78 -9.94 -20.49
CA ASN A 44 29.27 -9.36 -19.24
C ASN A 44 28.17 -8.57 -18.51
N ILE A 45 27.35 -7.79 -19.20
CA ILE A 45 26.22 -7.07 -18.59
C ILE A 45 25.20 -8.05 -18.02
N PHE A 46 24.87 -9.15 -18.71
CA PHE A 46 23.95 -10.16 -18.17
C PHE A 46 24.55 -10.93 -16.98
N SER A 47 25.84 -11.26 -17.02
CA SER A 47 26.53 -11.88 -15.88
C SER A 47 26.70 -10.91 -14.71
N ASP A 48 26.94 -9.63 -14.98
CA ASP A 48 27.07 -8.56 -13.99
C ASP A 48 25.70 -8.25 -13.39
N ILE A 49 24.62 -8.23 -14.18
CA ILE A 49 23.25 -8.12 -13.67
C ILE A 49 22.91 -9.34 -12.80
N ALA A 50 23.31 -10.54 -13.19
CA ALA A 50 23.11 -11.74 -12.37
C ALA A 50 23.95 -11.72 -11.09
N ALA A 51 25.20 -11.24 -11.16
CA ALA A 51 26.09 -11.09 -10.01
C ALA A 51 25.65 -9.95 -9.09
N ILE A 52 25.16 -8.84 -9.62
CA ILE A 52 24.54 -7.71 -8.91
C ILE A 52 23.24 -8.17 -8.27
N ARG A 53 22.37 -8.92 -8.98
CA ARG A 53 21.16 -9.52 -8.40
C ARG A 53 21.49 -10.53 -7.30
N SER A 54 22.53 -11.33 -7.48
CA SER A 54 23.00 -12.28 -6.48
C SER A 54 23.62 -11.59 -5.26
N ALA A 55 24.42 -10.53 -5.47
CA ALA A 55 25.08 -9.74 -4.43
C ALA A 55 24.12 -8.78 -3.69
N LEU A 56 23.05 -8.35 -4.35
CA LEU A 56 21.96 -7.56 -3.76
C LEU A 56 20.81 -8.44 -3.24
N GLU A 57 20.93 -9.77 -3.34
CA GLU A 57 19.90 -10.75 -3.01
C GLU A 57 18.56 -10.57 -3.76
N ILE A 58 18.51 -9.77 -4.83
CA ILE A 58 17.31 -9.49 -5.63
C ILE A 58 16.97 -10.70 -6.50
N ARG A 59 16.24 -11.66 -5.92
CA ARG A 59 15.67 -12.83 -6.60
C ARG A 59 14.21 -12.61 -7.00
N ALA A 60 13.53 -11.64 -6.38
CA ALA A 60 12.12 -11.41 -6.58
C ALA A 60 11.79 -10.24 -7.52
N ASN A 61 10.62 -10.33 -8.15
CA ASN A 61 9.95 -9.18 -8.75
C ASN A 61 9.15 -8.46 -7.67
N ALA A 62 9.06 -7.12 -7.77
CA ALA A 62 8.20 -6.35 -6.89
C ALA A 62 6.74 -6.76 -7.07
N SER A 63 6.06 -7.04 -5.96
CA SER A 63 4.63 -7.40 -5.94
C SER A 63 3.71 -6.19 -5.89
N ILE A 64 4.24 -5.02 -5.50
CA ILE A 64 3.48 -3.79 -5.33
C ILE A 64 4.16 -2.67 -6.13
N THR A 65 3.36 -1.90 -6.87
CA THR A 65 3.83 -0.70 -7.57
C THR A 65 3.53 0.55 -6.75
N TYR A 66 4.55 1.36 -6.49
CA TYR A 66 4.44 2.63 -5.76
C TYR A 66 4.49 3.85 -6.68
N SER A 67 4.03 3.73 -7.93
CA SER A 67 4.11 4.79 -8.94
C SER A 67 3.34 6.06 -8.57
N PHE A 68 2.32 5.96 -7.72
CA PHE A 68 1.52 7.07 -7.21
C PHE A 68 2.26 7.91 -6.13
N VAL A 69 3.37 7.42 -5.59
CA VAL A 69 4.19 8.15 -4.61
C VAL A 69 5.06 9.18 -5.34
N GLN A 70 4.84 10.45 -5.02
CA GLN A 70 5.49 11.57 -5.71
C GLN A 70 6.92 11.81 -5.21
N ASN A 71 7.20 11.54 -3.94
CA ASN A 71 8.54 11.68 -3.38
C ASN A 71 9.45 10.53 -3.89
N PRO A 72 10.49 10.81 -4.71
CA PRO A 72 11.29 9.77 -5.32
C PRO A 72 12.04 8.91 -4.29
N ARG A 73 12.64 9.54 -3.27
CA ARG A 73 13.41 8.82 -2.24
C ARG A 73 12.55 7.86 -1.45
N LEU A 74 11.34 8.30 -1.06
CA LEU A 74 10.39 7.45 -0.36
C LEU A 74 9.91 6.31 -1.25
N ARG A 75 9.59 6.60 -2.52
CA ARG A 75 9.17 5.59 -3.49
C ARG A 75 10.25 4.52 -3.68
N ASP A 76 11.50 4.93 -3.81
CA ASP A 76 12.63 4.01 -3.96
C ASP A 76 12.79 3.14 -2.71
N GLN A 77 12.65 3.72 -1.51
CA GLN A 77 12.66 2.96 -0.26
C GLN A 77 11.53 1.92 -0.19
N LEU A 78 10.30 2.29 -0.57
CA LEU A 78 9.16 1.37 -0.61
C LEU A 78 9.38 0.22 -1.60
N ILE A 79 9.99 0.49 -2.75
CA ILE A 79 10.36 -0.54 -3.73
C ILE A 79 11.43 -1.47 -3.14
N ILE A 80 12.46 -0.92 -2.49
CA ILE A 80 13.51 -1.72 -1.85
C ILE A 80 12.93 -2.60 -0.73
N ASP A 81 12.05 -2.06 0.11
CA ASP A 81 11.40 -2.82 1.19
C ASP A 81 10.50 -3.92 0.62
N ASN A 82 9.81 -3.67 -0.50
CA ASN A 82 9.03 -4.69 -1.21
C ASN A 82 9.92 -5.80 -1.78
N LEU A 83 11.05 -5.44 -2.40
CA LEU A 83 12.02 -6.42 -2.90
C LEU A 83 12.60 -7.26 -1.76
N ARG A 84 12.98 -6.64 -0.64
CA ARG A 84 13.47 -7.35 0.55
C ARG A 84 12.43 -8.30 1.13
N MET A 85 11.17 -7.85 1.20
CA MET A 85 10.04 -8.68 1.59
C MET A 85 9.95 -9.91 0.67
N GLU A 86 9.89 -9.72 -0.64
CA GLU A 86 9.74 -10.83 -1.57
C GLU A 86 10.96 -11.75 -1.62
N ASN A 87 12.18 -11.21 -1.49
CA ASN A 87 13.41 -12.00 -1.41
C ASN A 87 13.39 -12.91 -0.17
N ALA A 88 12.88 -12.42 0.97
CA ALA A 88 12.75 -13.23 2.18
C ALA A 88 11.86 -14.45 1.92
N ALA A 89 10.79 -14.33 1.15
CA ALA A 89 9.97 -15.49 0.77
C ALA A 89 10.74 -16.52 -0.08
N LEU A 90 11.68 -16.07 -0.92
CA LEU A 90 12.42 -16.91 -1.86
C LEU A 90 13.75 -17.48 -1.30
N ASN A 91 14.19 -17.08 -0.11
CA ASN A 91 15.48 -17.53 0.43
C ASN A 91 15.44 -18.96 1.00
N LEU A 92 15.36 -19.98 0.14
CA LEU A 92 15.22 -21.39 0.56
C LEU A 92 16.38 -21.95 1.41
N GLN A 93 17.44 -21.18 1.65
CA GLN A 93 18.51 -21.55 2.58
C GLN A 93 18.08 -21.42 4.04
N ASP A 94 17.15 -20.50 4.33
CA ASP A 94 16.66 -20.25 5.69
C ASP A 94 15.37 -21.04 5.99
N PRO A 95 15.16 -21.45 7.25
CA PRO A 95 13.90 -22.02 7.70
C PRO A 95 12.72 -21.12 7.34
N GLU A 96 11.58 -21.73 6.99
CA GLU A 96 10.38 -20.98 6.57
C GLU A 96 9.92 -19.98 7.63
N ALA A 97 10.00 -20.34 8.91
CA ALA A 97 9.61 -19.46 10.01
C ALA A 97 10.49 -18.19 10.11
N ASP A 98 11.79 -18.31 9.84
CA ASP A 98 12.72 -17.18 9.81
C ASP A 98 12.44 -16.29 8.60
N ARG A 99 12.30 -16.91 7.43
CA ARG A 99 11.90 -16.22 6.21
C ARG A 99 10.59 -15.45 6.38
N PHE A 100 9.58 -16.08 6.95
CA PHE A 100 8.26 -15.48 7.12
C PHE A 100 8.28 -14.34 8.14
N TYR A 101 9.09 -14.45 9.18
CA TYR A 101 9.34 -13.35 10.09
C TYR A 101 9.96 -12.13 9.35
N VAL A 102 11.07 -12.34 8.63
CA VAL A 102 11.73 -11.27 7.86
C VAL A 102 10.78 -10.67 6.82
N PHE A 103 9.96 -11.51 6.17
CA PHE A 103 8.90 -11.07 5.27
C PHE A 103 7.93 -10.11 5.97
N CYS A 104 7.42 -10.48 7.14
CA CYS A 104 6.47 -9.66 7.90
C CYS A 104 7.07 -8.32 8.36
N VAL A 105 8.35 -8.30 8.75
CA VAL A 105 9.05 -7.07 9.15
C VAL A 105 9.18 -6.11 7.96
N ASN A 106 9.62 -6.60 6.81
CA ASN A 106 9.73 -5.77 5.60
C ASN A 106 8.35 -5.35 5.05
N ALA A 107 7.32 -6.17 5.24
CA ALA A 107 5.94 -5.78 4.97
C ALA A 107 5.51 -4.61 5.88
N PHE A 108 5.89 -4.64 7.16
CA PHE A 108 5.55 -3.57 8.10
C PHE A 108 6.25 -2.25 7.77
N TYR A 109 7.52 -2.26 7.35
CA TYR A 109 8.20 -1.03 6.91
C TYR A 109 7.48 -0.35 5.75
N GLN A 110 6.93 -1.14 4.81
CA GLN A 110 6.08 -0.61 3.74
C GLN A 110 4.82 0.05 4.31
N VAL A 111 4.12 -0.63 5.24
CA VAL A 111 2.92 -0.10 5.93
C VAL A 111 3.20 1.24 6.62
N GLU A 112 4.29 1.32 7.38
CA GLU A 112 4.64 2.53 8.12
C GLU A 112 4.94 3.70 7.18
N ASN A 113 5.79 3.47 6.18
CA ASN A 113 6.21 4.49 5.24
C ASN A 113 5.04 5.00 4.38
N ILE A 114 4.20 4.10 3.86
CA ILE A 114 3.08 4.50 3.01
C ILE A 114 1.99 5.23 3.79
N LEU A 115 1.76 4.84 5.05
CA LEU A 115 0.77 5.48 5.90
C LEU A 115 1.24 6.87 6.36
N ASN A 116 2.53 7.02 6.66
CA ASN A 116 3.14 8.33 6.93
C ASN A 116 3.01 9.27 5.72
N TYR A 117 3.26 8.75 4.52
CA TYR A 117 3.10 9.51 3.29
C TYR A 117 1.65 9.95 3.07
N PHE A 118 0.69 9.06 3.29
CA PHE A 118 -0.73 9.38 3.22
C PHE A 118 -1.09 10.56 4.12
N TYR A 119 -0.80 10.47 5.42
CA TYR A 119 -1.14 11.52 6.36
C TYR A 119 -0.39 12.83 6.10
N HIS A 120 0.87 12.76 5.65
CA HIS A 120 1.63 13.95 5.27
C HIS A 120 1.03 14.67 4.05
N THR A 121 0.48 13.90 3.10
CA THR A 121 -0.06 14.43 1.85
C THR A 121 -1.49 14.97 2.05
N VAL A 122 -2.32 14.26 2.81
CA VAL A 122 -3.73 14.63 3.03
C VAL A 122 -3.89 15.70 4.10
N PHE A 123 -3.01 15.73 5.11
CA PHE A 123 -3.08 16.67 6.23
C PHE A 123 -1.77 17.48 6.35
N PRO A 124 -1.61 18.54 5.54
CA PRO A 124 -0.41 19.39 5.59
C PRO A 124 -0.30 20.15 6.92
N GLU A 125 -1.44 20.44 7.56
CA GLU A 125 -1.49 21.07 8.88
C GLU A 125 -1.59 20.02 9.99
N VAL A 126 -0.66 20.11 10.95
CA VAL A 126 -0.54 19.18 12.08
C VAL A 126 -1.79 19.17 12.95
N GLU A 127 -2.41 20.33 13.19
CA GLU A 127 -3.64 20.39 13.99
C GLU A 127 -4.81 19.66 13.34
N SER A 128 -4.93 19.75 12.01
CA SER A 128 -5.94 19.03 11.24
C SER A 128 -5.71 17.52 11.29
N LEU A 129 -4.45 17.09 11.19
CA LEU A 129 -4.05 15.69 11.37
C LEU A 129 -4.40 15.17 12.77
N LEU A 130 -4.03 15.90 13.82
CA LEU A 130 -4.27 15.49 15.20
C LEU A 130 -5.76 15.36 15.49
N LYS A 131 -6.56 16.30 15.00
CA LYS A 131 -8.02 16.26 15.13
C LYS A 131 -8.60 15.05 14.40
N GLU A 132 -8.14 14.75 13.19
CA GLU A 132 -8.63 13.58 12.46
C GLU A 132 -8.32 12.27 13.20
N ILE A 133 -7.10 12.10 13.70
CA ILE A 133 -6.72 10.88 14.43
C ILE A 133 -7.48 10.76 15.75
N GLU A 134 -7.69 11.86 16.46
CA GLU A 134 -8.48 11.90 17.70
C GLU A 134 -9.94 11.50 17.44
N ASP A 135 -10.59 12.13 16.46
CA ASP A 135 -11.97 11.83 16.07
C ASP A 135 -12.12 10.37 15.60
N ALA A 136 -11.18 9.88 14.79
CA ALA A 136 -11.23 8.53 14.22
C ALA A 136 -10.95 7.41 15.25
N THR A 137 -10.33 7.73 16.38
CA THR A 137 -9.99 6.74 17.43
C THR A 137 -10.79 6.93 18.72
N GLN A 138 -11.77 7.83 18.74
CA GLN A 138 -12.54 8.16 19.95
C GLN A 138 -13.26 6.95 20.58
N ASP A 139 -13.70 6.00 19.75
CA ASP A 139 -14.41 4.78 20.20
C ASP A 139 -13.48 3.60 20.48
N GLU A 140 -12.17 3.76 20.25
CA GLU A 140 -11.18 2.74 20.58
C GLU A 140 -11.02 2.58 22.10
N LYS A 141 -10.55 1.40 22.51
CA LYS A 141 -10.11 1.14 23.89
C LYS A 141 -8.93 2.06 24.25
N ASN A 142 -8.72 2.31 25.55
CA ASN A 142 -7.73 3.31 26.02
C ASN A 142 -6.33 3.18 25.41
N ASP A 143 -5.84 1.96 25.20
CA ASP A 143 -4.49 1.73 24.64
C ASP A 143 -4.38 2.06 23.13
N PHE A 144 -5.51 2.19 22.46
CA PHE A 144 -5.61 2.41 21.01
C PHE A 144 -6.22 3.78 20.66
N ARG A 145 -6.91 4.39 21.62
CA ARG A 145 -7.46 5.75 21.55
C ARG A 145 -6.33 6.77 21.59
N PHE A 146 -6.27 7.63 20.59
CA PHE A 146 -5.33 8.72 20.58
C PHE A 146 -5.77 9.82 21.55
N ARG A 147 -4.82 10.36 22.33
CA ARG A 147 -5.00 11.55 23.16
C ARG A 147 -3.79 12.43 22.98
N ARG A 148 -4.02 13.72 22.77
CA ARG A 148 -2.95 14.69 22.58
C ARG A 148 -2.11 14.80 23.84
N THR A 149 -0.79 14.75 23.68
CA THR A 149 0.16 14.98 24.77
C THR A 149 0.86 16.34 24.66
N GLY A 150 0.70 17.03 23.53
CA GLY A 150 1.35 18.31 23.24
C GLY A 150 2.78 18.16 22.70
N LYS A 151 3.21 16.92 22.44
CA LYS A 151 4.54 16.61 21.89
C LYS A 151 4.50 16.32 20.39
N GLU A 152 3.31 16.25 19.81
CA GLU A 152 3.09 15.84 18.44
C GLU A 152 3.33 17.01 17.47
N GLN A 153 4.54 17.09 16.91
CA GLN A 153 4.97 18.19 16.04
C GLN A 153 4.81 17.89 14.54
N ASN A 154 4.70 16.63 14.16
CA ASN A 154 4.59 16.19 12.77
C ASN A 154 4.07 14.75 12.66
N VAL A 155 3.78 14.28 11.45
CA VAL A 155 3.27 12.91 11.20
C VAL A 155 4.16 11.82 11.81
N GLY A 156 5.48 12.00 11.80
CA GLY A 156 6.45 11.05 12.36
C GLY A 156 6.42 10.96 13.88
N SER A 157 6.07 12.06 14.56
CA SER A 157 5.95 12.10 16.02
C SER A 157 4.73 11.36 16.56
N ILE A 158 3.75 11.05 15.71
CA ILE A 158 2.54 10.32 16.09
C ILE A 158 2.82 8.81 16.00
N PRO A 159 2.57 8.01 17.05
CA PRO A 159 2.76 6.57 17.00
C PRO A 159 1.97 5.91 15.86
N ILE A 160 2.61 4.99 15.14
CA ILE A 160 2.01 4.29 13.99
C ILE A 160 0.73 3.53 14.35
N ALA A 161 0.61 3.07 15.60
CA ALA A 161 -0.58 2.39 16.11
C ALA A 161 -1.86 3.25 15.96
N HIS A 162 -1.79 4.52 16.34
CA HIS A 162 -2.92 5.43 16.27
C HIS A 162 -3.26 5.80 14.82
N LYS A 163 -2.24 6.06 14.00
CA LYS A 163 -2.40 6.31 12.56
C LYS A 163 -3.10 5.15 11.85
N LEU A 164 -2.69 3.92 12.16
CA LEU A 164 -3.27 2.72 11.56
C LEU A 164 -4.73 2.57 11.97
N ASN A 165 -5.05 2.70 13.25
CA ASN A 165 -6.44 2.63 13.72
C ASN A 165 -7.30 3.73 13.11
N ALA A 166 -6.82 4.97 13.09
CA ALA A 166 -7.51 6.09 12.49
C ALA A 166 -7.82 5.84 11.01
N PHE A 167 -6.84 5.37 10.24
CA PHE A 167 -7.03 5.09 8.82
C PHE A 167 -8.11 4.03 8.58
N PHE A 168 -8.06 2.91 9.31
CA PHE A 168 -9.08 1.87 9.17
C PHE A 168 -10.46 2.36 9.62
N ASN A 169 -10.55 3.09 10.73
CA ASN A 169 -11.84 3.56 11.23
C ASN A 169 -12.48 4.61 10.30
N SER A 170 -11.68 5.52 9.73
CA SER A 170 -12.18 6.55 8.82
C SER A 170 -12.49 6.02 7.42
N TYR A 171 -11.62 5.18 6.86
CA TYR A 171 -11.63 4.87 5.43
C TYR A 171 -11.98 3.41 5.10
N LEU A 172 -11.81 2.48 6.04
CA LEU A 172 -12.04 1.04 5.84
C LEU A 172 -12.74 0.39 7.06
N PRO A 173 -13.86 0.93 7.58
CA PRO A 173 -14.42 0.49 8.86
C PRO A 173 -14.93 -0.96 8.83
N GLU A 174 -15.32 -1.46 7.67
CA GLU A 174 -15.80 -2.83 7.48
C GLU A 174 -14.65 -3.85 7.38
N GLU A 175 -13.40 -3.40 7.20
CA GLU A 175 -12.23 -4.25 6.94
C GLU A 175 -11.52 -4.69 8.23
N GLY A 176 -12.29 -5.21 9.19
CA GLY A 176 -11.77 -5.61 10.50
C GLY A 176 -10.66 -6.68 10.44
N SER A 177 -10.79 -7.65 9.52
CA SER A 177 -9.76 -8.68 9.31
C SER A 177 -8.45 -8.09 8.80
N LEU A 178 -8.53 -7.14 7.86
CA LEU A 178 -7.36 -6.47 7.30
C LEU A 178 -6.69 -5.59 8.36
N LYS A 179 -7.48 -4.83 9.13
CA LYS A 179 -7.00 -4.05 10.29
C LYS A 179 -6.21 -4.93 11.26
N TRP A 180 -6.74 -6.09 11.62
CA TRP A 180 -6.08 -7.03 12.51
C TRP A 180 -4.77 -7.56 11.91
N SER A 181 -4.78 -7.97 10.63
CA SER A 181 -3.61 -8.52 9.94
C SER A 181 -2.47 -7.50 9.85
N ILE A 182 -2.75 -6.31 9.31
CA ILE A 182 -1.77 -5.22 9.17
C ILE A 182 -1.31 -4.71 10.54
N GLY A 183 -2.23 -4.62 11.52
CA GLY A 183 -1.89 -4.25 12.89
C GLY A 183 -0.99 -5.26 13.59
N THR A 184 -1.11 -6.55 13.27
CA THR A 184 -0.28 -7.62 13.85
C THR A 184 1.16 -7.58 13.30
N LEU A 185 1.38 -7.12 12.07
CA LEU A 185 2.74 -6.91 11.53
C LEU A 185 3.57 -5.96 12.40
N ARG A 186 2.94 -4.95 13.03
CA ARG A 186 3.59 -4.07 14.00
C ARG A 186 4.10 -4.85 15.21
N GLN A 187 3.29 -5.77 15.73
CA GLN A 187 3.67 -6.61 16.87
C GLN A 187 4.83 -7.53 16.50
N VAL A 188 4.81 -8.10 15.28
CA VAL A 188 5.92 -8.91 14.76
C VAL A 188 7.23 -8.09 14.74
N ARG A 189 7.19 -6.87 14.20
CA ARG A 189 8.35 -5.97 14.18
C ARG A 189 8.84 -5.61 15.57
N ASN A 190 7.93 -5.33 16.51
CA ASN A 190 8.31 -4.91 17.87
C ASN A 190 8.87 -6.06 18.73
N GLU A 191 8.35 -7.28 18.58
CA GLU A 191 8.80 -8.43 19.39
C GLU A 191 10.08 -9.10 18.85
N GLY A 192 10.34 -8.96 17.54
CA GLY A 192 11.49 -9.64 16.95
C GLY A 192 12.83 -8.91 17.11
N GLU A 193 12.88 -7.76 17.79
CA GLU A 193 14.16 -7.22 18.30
C GLU A 193 14.77 -8.10 19.41
N HIS A 194 13.98 -8.97 20.07
CA HIS A 194 14.49 -9.77 21.20
C HIS A 194 14.03 -11.24 21.31
N ARG A 195 12.94 -11.73 20.66
CA ARG A 195 12.23 -12.92 21.20
C ARG A 195 11.52 -13.90 20.23
N CYS A 196 11.80 -13.90 18.92
CA CYS A 196 11.04 -14.78 18.02
C CYS A 196 11.11 -16.28 18.36
N ASP A 197 12.18 -16.76 18.98
CA ASP A 197 12.27 -18.17 19.39
C ASP A 197 11.30 -18.55 20.53
N ILE A 198 10.99 -17.63 21.45
CA ILE A 198 10.08 -17.90 22.57
C ILE A 198 8.64 -18.00 22.05
N ILE A 199 8.21 -17.09 21.15
CA ILE A 199 6.86 -17.08 20.58
C ILE A 199 6.62 -18.30 19.66
N ARG A 200 7.69 -18.83 19.04
CA ARG A 200 7.64 -20.07 18.25
C ARG A 200 7.53 -21.32 19.13
N GLN A 201 8.05 -21.28 20.35
CA GLN A 201 8.09 -22.41 21.29
C GLN A 201 6.87 -22.44 22.23
N GLU A 202 6.34 -21.28 22.64
CA GLU A 202 5.14 -21.20 23.47
C GLU A 202 3.88 -21.40 22.62
N LYS A 203 3.25 -22.58 22.77
CA LYS A 203 1.92 -22.87 22.21
C LYS A 203 0.83 -22.20 23.04
N ASP A 204 0.80 -20.87 23.06
CA ASP A 204 -0.30 -20.13 23.68
C ASP A 204 -1.35 -19.76 22.63
N GLU A 205 -2.46 -20.50 22.62
CA GLU A 205 -3.58 -20.21 21.73
C GLU A 205 -4.27 -18.88 22.05
N ASN A 206 -3.98 -18.23 23.18
CA ASN A 206 -4.46 -16.89 23.49
C ASN A 206 -3.56 -15.78 22.93
N ASN A 207 -2.34 -16.09 22.51
CA ASN A 207 -1.41 -15.12 21.96
C ASN A 207 -1.73 -14.79 20.48
N ASN A 208 -1.90 -13.50 20.17
CA ASN A 208 -2.22 -13.03 18.82
C ASN A 208 -1.12 -13.33 17.80
N LEU A 209 0.16 -13.23 18.19
CA LEU A 209 1.28 -13.54 17.31
C LEU A 209 1.36 -15.02 17.01
N TYR A 210 1.16 -15.88 18.02
CA TYR A 210 1.08 -17.33 17.80
C TYR A 210 -0.05 -17.69 16.82
N LYS A 211 -1.25 -17.14 17.02
CA LYS A 211 -2.39 -17.30 16.09
C LYS A 211 -2.06 -16.82 14.68
N PHE A 212 -1.36 -15.69 14.55
CA PHE A 212 -0.95 -15.14 13.27
C PHE A 212 0.04 -16.08 12.56
N PHE A 213 1.11 -16.50 13.22
CA PHE A 213 2.11 -17.40 12.64
C PHE A 213 1.56 -18.80 12.33
N LYS A 214 0.57 -19.29 13.10
CA LYS A 214 -0.10 -20.57 12.85
C LYS A 214 -1.02 -20.53 11.62
N SER A 215 -1.59 -19.38 11.28
CA SER A 215 -2.67 -19.28 10.29
C SER A 215 -2.31 -18.51 9.01
N LYS A 216 -1.31 -17.63 9.05
CA LYS A 216 -0.95 -16.77 7.92
C LYS A 216 0.23 -17.32 7.15
N THR A 217 0.21 -17.09 5.84
CA THR A 217 1.26 -17.48 4.90
C THR A 217 1.81 -16.22 4.22
N PHE A 218 2.95 -16.36 3.53
CA PHE A 218 3.50 -15.30 2.67
C PHE A 218 2.43 -14.70 1.74
N ASN A 219 1.64 -15.56 1.08
CA ASN A 219 0.59 -15.13 0.16
C ASN A 219 -0.50 -14.32 0.86
N TYR A 220 -0.89 -14.73 2.07
CA TYR A 220 -1.90 -14.01 2.83
C TYR A 220 -1.45 -12.59 3.17
N VAL A 221 -0.24 -12.45 3.75
CA VAL A 221 0.32 -11.14 4.09
C VAL A 221 0.51 -10.28 2.85
N ARG A 222 0.95 -10.87 1.73
CA ARG A 222 1.10 -10.16 0.45
C ARG A 222 -0.23 -9.59 -0.05
N ILE A 223 -1.30 -10.41 -0.05
CA ILE A 223 -2.63 -9.99 -0.51
C ILE A 223 -3.17 -8.86 0.36
N ASP A 224 -3.04 -8.99 1.68
CA ASP A 224 -3.46 -7.96 2.63
C ASP A 224 -2.68 -6.65 2.42
N LEU A 225 -1.37 -6.73 2.23
CA LEU A 225 -0.54 -5.57 1.97
C LEU A 225 -0.91 -4.87 0.66
N ILE A 226 -1.11 -5.64 -0.43
CA ILE A 226 -1.60 -5.11 -1.71
C ILE A 226 -2.95 -4.40 -1.52
N LYS A 227 -3.90 -5.03 -0.81
CA LYS A 227 -5.22 -4.45 -0.56
C LYS A 227 -5.12 -3.13 0.22
N PHE A 228 -4.27 -3.10 1.25
CA PHE A 228 -4.03 -1.90 2.04
C PHE A 228 -3.38 -0.77 1.23
N VAL A 229 -2.33 -1.05 0.46
CA VAL A 229 -1.66 -0.06 -0.39
C VAL A 229 -2.60 0.48 -1.46
N ASN A 230 -3.39 -0.38 -2.10
CA ASN A 230 -4.39 0.04 -3.09
C ASN A 230 -5.47 0.93 -2.49
N ALA A 231 -5.90 0.67 -1.25
CA ALA A 231 -6.85 1.54 -0.55
C ALA A 231 -6.27 2.94 -0.29
N ILE A 232 -4.98 3.01 0.09
CA ILE A 232 -4.27 4.30 0.24
C ILE A 232 -4.16 5.02 -1.09
N GLU A 233 -3.72 4.32 -2.15
CA GLU A 233 -3.63 4.90 -3.50
C GLU A 233 -4.97 5.45 -3.96
N TYR A 234 -6.04 4.66 -3.79
CA TYR A 234 -7.39 5.08 -4.14
C TYR A 234 -7.78 6.37 -3.41
N LYS A 235 -7.52 6.46 -2.11
CA LYS A 235 -7.85 7.66 -1.32
C LYS A 235 -6.99 8.87 -1.64
N LEU A 236 -5.73 8.68 -2.01
CA LEU A 236 -4.88 9.77 -2.49
C LEU A 236 -5.35 10.32 -3.85
N LYS A 237 -5.83 9.44 -4.73
CA LYS A 237 -6.36 9.83 -6.06
C LYS A 237 -7.78 10.41 -5.99
N ASN A 238 -8.55 10.01 -4.99
CA ASN A 238 -9.94 10.42 -4.79
C ASN A 238 -10.08 11.05 -3.39
N PRO A 239 -9.50 12.25 -3.18
CA PRO A 239 -9.63 12.94 -1.91
C PRO A 239 -11.10 13.22 -1.61
N ASP A 240 -11.46 13.11 -0.34
CA ASP A 240 -12.82 13.39 0.08
C ASP A 240 -13.13 14.88 -0.18
N THR A 241 -14.09 15.14 -1.06
CA THR A 241 -14.59 16.49 -1.33
C THR A 241 -15.74 16.82 -0.39
N GLU A 242 -15.88 18.11 -0.06
CA GLU A 242 -17.09 18.57 0.61
C GLU A 242 -18.29 18.41 -0.33
N GLU A 243 -19.31 17.70 0.15
CA GLU A 243 -20.57 17.54 -0.55
C GLU A 243 -21.74 17.90 0.37
N LYS A 244 -22.80 18.42 -0.24
CA LYS A 244 -24.07 18.67 0.43
C LYS A 244 -25.05 17.61 0.00
N ILE A 245 -25.55 16.85 0.96
CA ILE A 245 -26.51 15.78 0.71
C ILE A 245 -27.81 16.05 1.47
N GLU A 246 -28.93 15.74 0.84
CA GLU A 246 -30.21 15.69 1.55
C GLU A 246 -30.23 14.46 2.47
N SER A 247 -30.73 14.67 3.68
CA SER A 247 -30.85 13.66 4.72
C SER A 247 -32.14 13.84 5.50
N VAL A 248 -32.44 12.88 6.36
CA VAL A 248 -33.64 12.86 7.20
C VAL A 248 -33.27 12.47 8.63
N ILE A 249 -33.89 13.13 9.61
CA ILE A 249 -33.79 12.75 11.02
C ILE A 249 -34.51 11.41 11.22
N LYS A 250 -33.75 10.34 11.49
CA LYS A 250 -34.27 8.98 11.72
C LYS A 250 -34.82 8.81 13.13
N SER A 251 -34.08 9.26 14.12
CA SER A 251 -34.53 9.21 15.51
C SER A 251 -33.89 10.30 16.34
N LYS A 252 -34.69 10.84 17.26
CA LYS A 252 -34.29 11.86 18.21
C LYS A 252 -34.53 11.36 19.62
N LEU A 253 -33.47 11.36 20.40
CA LEU A 253 -33.45 11.05 21.82
C LEU A 253 -33.14 12.34 22.60
N PRO A 254 -33.38 12.38 23.92
CA PRO A 254 -33.12 13.56 24.73
C PRO A 254 -31.69 14.12 24.59
N SER A 255 -30.71 13.24 24.40
CA SER A 255 -29.27 13.56 24.32
C SER A 255 -28.59 13.15 23.02
N ALA A 256 -29.31 12.63 22.03
CA ALA A 256 -28.72 12.11 20.80
C ALA A 256 -29.67 12.27 19.61
N CYS A 257 -29.13 12.48 18.43
CA CYS A 257 -29.90 12.57 17.19
C CYS A 257 -29.25 11.70 16.13
N TYR A 258 -30.03 10.83 15.50
CA TYR A 258 -29.58 9.96 14.41
C TYR A 258 -30.15 10.45 13.08
N VAL A 259 -29.29 10.55 12.09
CA VAL A 259 -29.62 11.02 10.74
C VAL A 259 -29.29 9.93 9.72
N LEU A 260 -29.96 9.95 8.58
CA LEU A 260 -29.71 9.00 7.49
C LEU A 260 -28.57 9.50 6.60
N LEU A 261 -27.40 8.88 6.68
CA LEU A 261 -26.25 9.17 5.82
C LEU A 261 -26.00 7.97 4.91
N ARG A 262 -26.22 8.14 3.60
CA ARG A 262 -25.98 7.08 2.58
C ARG A 262 -26.57 5.73 3.01
N GLU A 263 -27.86 5.74 3.36
CA GLU A 263 -28.64 4.57 3.82
C GLU A 263 -28.29 4.03 5.22
N LYS A 264 -27.23 4.53 5.88
CA LYS A 264 -26.88 4.17 7.25
C LYS A 264 -27.40 5.19 8.25
N SER A 265 -27.89 4.70 9.39
CA SER A 265 -28.25 5.55 10.53
C SER A 265 -26.99 5.91 11.30
N VAL A 266 -26.61 7.18 11.29
CA VAL A 266 -25.40 7.69 11.96
C VAL A 266 -25.75 8.69 13.03
N LEU A 267 -24.98 8.70 14.12
CA LEU A 267 -25.13 9.67 15.19
C LEU A 267 -24.64 11.05 14.71
N LEU A 268 -25.49 12.05 14.87
CA LEU A 268 -25.12 13.44 14.60
C LEU A 268 -24.24 13.98 15.74
N PRO A 269 -23.11 14.62 15.44
CA PRO A 269 -22.27 15.24 16.47
C PRO A 269 -23.06 16.19 17.36
N ASN A 270 -22.85 16.12 18.68
CA ASN A 270 -23.61 16.91 19.67
C ASN A 270 -23.60 18.42 19.39
N LYS A 271 -22.47 18.94 18.87
CA LYS A 271 -22.35 20.36 18.49
C LYS A 271 -23.29 20.75 17.34
N LEU A 272 -23.52 19.84 16.41
CA LEU A 272 -24.40 20.03 15.26
C LEU A 272 -25.87 19.78 15.62
N TYR A 273 -26.14 18.85 16.55
CA TYR A 273 -27.49 18.60 17.05
C TYR A 273 -28.14 19.86 17.63
N ALA A 274 -27.37 20.73 18.27
CA ALA A 274 -27.87 22.01 18.80
C ALA A 274 -28.57 22.87 17.73
N LYS A 275 -28.13 22.83 16.46
CA LYS A 275 -28.69 23.63 15.36
C LYS A 275 -30.10 23.18 14.97
N ILE A 276 -30.33 21.86 14.95
CA ILE A 276 -31.59 21.25 14.52
C ILE A 276 -32.44 20.73 15.67
N LYS A 277 -32.13 21.13 16.91
CA LYS A 277 -32.80 20.60 18.11
C LYS A 277 -34.30 20.86 18.14
N HIS A 278 -34.81 21.83 17.39
CA HIS A 278 -36.23 22.14 17.31
C HIS A 278 -36.97 21.29 16.25
N LEU A 279 -36.26 20.57 15.37
CA LEU A 279 -36.85 19.72 14.34
C LEU A 279 -37.25 18.34 14.87
N ASP A 280 -38.30 17.76 14.30
CA ASP A 280 -38.84 16.45 14.70
C ASP A 280 -38.33 15.28 13.83
N ASN A 281 -38.62 14.06 14.27
CA ASN A 281 -38.34 12.84 13.48
C ASN A 281 -39.01 12.94 12.10
N GLY A 282 -38.28 12.58 11.06
CA GLY A 282 -38.75 12.70 9.67
C GLY A 282 -38.50 14.05 9.01
N ALA A 283 -38.01 15.06 9.75
CA ALA A 283 -37.61 16.33 9.15
C ALA A 283 -36.47 16.14 8.13
N LYS A 284 -36.59 16.81 6.99
CA LYS A 284 -35.55 16.86 5.96
C LYS A 284 -34.52 17.91 6.35
N ILE A 285 -33.25 17.57 6.17
CA ILE A 285 -32.11 18.43 6.49
C ILE A 285 -31.07 18.30 5.37
N THR A 286 -30.22 19.32 5.22
CA THR A 286 -29.02 19.24 4.39
C THR A 286 -27.82 18.97 5.29
N LEU A 287 -27.10 17.87 5.04
CA LEU A 287 -25.81 17.61 5.67
C LEU A 287 -24.69 18.09 4.76
N THR A 288 -23.75 18.85 5.32
CA THR A 288 -22.47 19.12 4.67
C THR A 288 -21.47 18.12 5.19
N ILE A 289 -20.95 17.26 4.31
CA ILE A 289 -20.09 16.15 4.67
C ILE A 289 -18.80 16.16 3.88
N THR A 290 -17.74 15.63 4.47
CA THR A 290 -16.49 15.30 3.77
C THR A 290 -16.21 13.83 4.02
N GLY A 291 -16.26 13.02 2.95
CA GLY A 291 -16.14 11.57 3.07
C GLY A 291 -17.34 10.97 3.79
N ASN A 292 -17.13 10.50 5.03
CA ASN A 292 -18.18 9.99 5.91
C ASN A 292 -18.43 10.88 7.15
N LYS A 293 -17.74 12.02 7.24
CA LYS A 293 -17.80 12.92 8.40
C LYS A 293 -18.82 14.02 8.17
N ILE A 294 -19.71 14.22 9.14
CA ILE A 294 -20.68 15.33 9.12
C ILE A 294 -20.00 16.58 9.67
N ASN A 295 -19.76 17.56 8.81
CA ASN A 295 -19.14 18.83 9.17
C ASN A 295 -20.17 19.88 9.56
N ASP A 296 -21.33 19.87 8.89
CA ASP A 296 -22.41 20.78 9.19
C ASP A 296 -23.79 20.17 8.92
N VAL A 297 -24.81 20.79 9.52
CA VAL A 297 -26.21 20.48 9.29
C VAL A 297 -27.01 21.78 9.19
N ASN A 298 -27.83 21.86 8.16
CA ASN A 298 -28.74 22.98 7.93
C ASN A 298 -30.14 22.45 7.63
N GLU A 299 -31.14 23.26 7.92
CA GLU A 299 -32.51 23.02 7.46
C GLU A 299 -32.58 23.10 5.93
N LEU A 300 -33.50 22.33 5.37
CA LEU A 300 -33.84 22.36 3.94
C LEU A 300 -34.86 23.47 3.65
#